data_AF-A0A0S4TEI3-F1
#
_entry.id   AF-A0A0S4TEI3-F1
#
_cell.length_a   1.000
_cell.length_b   1.000
_cell.length_c   1.000
_cell.angle_alpha   90.00
_cell.angle_beta   90.00
_cell.angle_gamma   90.00
#
_symmetry.space_group_name_H-M   'P 1'
#
loop_
_entity.id
_entity.type
_entity.pdbx_description
1 polymer ?
#
loop_
_entity_poly.entity_id
_entity_poly.type
_entity_poly.pdbx_seq_one_letter_code
_entity_poly.pdbx_strand_id
1 'polypeptide(L)'
;MKITPKMFICEVPEKILEDGDCCWIHGFVVDVEIDQDGELDMITLDDGTSNIRVSIKDKLNDANCDNFHEDTVKTYRGLIEELVQKGRLISTVCQLNKGVFKVLHVSDSINGNGDSKNEWINNSIRSRGSQEDDSS
;
A
#
# COMPACT_ATOMS: atom_id res chain seq x y z
N MET A 1 11.96 -1.88 -18.01
CA MET A 1 11.28 -1.98 -16.71
C MET A 1 11.65 -0.74 -15.90
N LYS A 2 10.71 0.17 -15.62
CA LYS A 2 11.01 1.32 -14.73
C LYS A 2 11.01 0.81 -13.29
N ILE A 3 12.08 1.10 -12.55
CA ILE A 3 12.18 0.76 -11.12
C ILE A 3 11.44 1.84 -10.34
N THR A 4 10.53 1.46 -9.44
CA THR A 4 9.87 2.40 -8.53
C THR A 4 10.91 2.97 -7.56
N PRO A 5 11.16 4.28 -7.54
CA PRO A 5 12.18 4.87 -6.69
C PRO A 5 11.79 4.80 -5.21
N LYS A 6 12.73 4.39 -4.36
CA LYS A 6 12.64 4.60 -2.92
C LYS A 6 12.99 6.06 -2.61
N MET A 7 12.16 6.74 -1.83
CA MET A 7 12.32 8.17 -1.55
C MET A 7 12.18 8.45 -0.06
N PHE A 8 12.91 9.45 0.41
CA PHE A 8 12.59 10.09 1.68
C PHE A 8 11.37 11.01 1.48
N ILE A 9 10.56 11.15 2.52
CA ILE A 9 9.34 11.94 2.45
C ILE A 9 9.65 13.41 2.16
N CYS A 10 10.74 13.95 2.69
CA CYS A 10 11.17 15.32 2.40
C CYS A 10 11.51 15.56 0.91
N GLU A 11 11.84 14.53 0.14
CA GLU A 11 12.16 14.64 -1.29
C GLU A 11 10.91 14.65 -2.18
N VAL A 12 9.75 14.23 -1.64
CA VAL A 12 8.50 14.12 -2.40
C VAL A 12 8.05 15.48 -2.96
N PRO A 13 8.02 16.59 -2.17
CA PRO A 13 7.62 17.90 -2.69
C PRO A 13 8.66 18.53 -3.64
N GLU A 14 9.93 18.14 -3.54
CA GLU A 14 11.01 18.66 -4.37
C GLU A 14 11.05 18.02 -5.76
N LYS A 15 10.53 16.79 -5.88
CA LYS A 15 10.37 16.11 -7.15
C LYS A 15 9.11 16.58 -7.85
N ILE A 16 9.24 16.85 -9.15
CA ILE A 16 8.09 16.99 -10.04
C ILE A 16 7.52 15.58 -10.23
N LEU A 17 6.56 15.21 -9.41
CA LEU A 17 5.78 13.98 -9.56
C LEU A 17 4.53 14.29 -10.38
N GLU A 18 4.29 13.47 -11.38
CA GLU A 18 3.09 13.52 -12.22
C GLU A 18 2.06 12.48 -11.77
N ASP A 19 0.79 12.69 -12.13
CA ASP A 19 -0.23 11.67 -11.95
C ASP A 19 0.20 10.38 -12.67
N GLY A 20 0.14 9.26 -11.95
CA GLY A 20 0.61 7.96 -12.40
C GLY A 20 2.01 7.58 -11.89
N ASP A 21 2.80 8.53 -11.35
CA ASP A 21 4.11 8.24 -10.81
C ASP A 21 4.04 7.42 -9.53
N CYS A 22 4.89 6.39 -9.46
CA CYS A 22 5.02 5.53 -8.30
C CYS A 22 6.20 5.94 -7.43
N CYS A 23 6.05 5.84 -6.13
CA CYS A 23 7.11 6.00 -5.15
C CYS A 23 7.06 4.89 -4.10
N TRP A 24 8.22 4.59 -3.54
CA TRP A 24 8.36 3.66 -2.43
C TRP A 24 8.81 4.43 -1.19
N ILE A 25 7.95 4.45 -0.18
CA ILE A 25 8.14 5.15 1.08
C ILE A 25 8.21 4.12 2.20
N HIS A 26 9.09 4.34 3.16
CA HIS A 26 9.24 3.52 4.35
C HIS A 26 9.13 4.44 5.56
N GLY A 27 8.16 4.22 6.43
CA GLY A 27 7.92 5.11 7.56
C GLY A 27 7.04 4.49 8.64
N PHE A 28 7.03 5.13 9.79
CA PHE A 28 6.10 4.82 10.88
C PHE A 28 4.73 5.37 10.56
N VAL A 29 3.69 4.58 10.83
CA VAL A 29 2.32 5.11 10.85
C VAL A 29 2.17 5.98 12.10
N VAL A 30 1.97 7.28 11.92
CA VAL A 30 1.81 8.24 13.02
C VAL A 30 0.37 8.69 13.21
N ASP A 31 -0.47 8.53 12.18
CA ASP A 31 -1.89 8.82 12.24
C ASP A 31 -2.70 7.90 11.32
N VAL A 32 -3.95 7.66 11.70
CA VAL A 32 -4.89 6.76 11.01
C VAL A 32 -6.25 7.44 11.00
N GLU A 33 -6.77 7.70 9.80
CA GLU A 33 -8.05 8.38 9.60
C GLU A 33 -9.12 7.40 9.13
N ILE A 34 -10.28 7.48 9.78
CA ILE A 34 -11.47 6.70 9.48
C ILE A 34 -12.49 7.63 8.79
N ASP A 35 -13.12 7.15 7.72
CA ASP A 35 -14.16 7.90 7.01
C ASP A 35 -15.51 7.89 7.75
N GLN A 36 -16.50 8.46 7.07
CA GLN A 36 -17.86 8.64 7.58
C GLN A 36 -18.60 7.31 7.79
N ASP A 37 -18.17 6.27 7.08
CA ASP A 37 -18.76 4.93 7.10
C ASP A 37 -18.10 4.06 8.19
N GLY A 38 -17.11 4.59 8.91
CA GLY A 38 -16.34 3.85 9.90
C GLY A 38 -15.21 3.02 9.30
N GLU A 39 -14.86 3.27 8.03
CA GLU A 39 -13.84 2.53 7.30
C GLU A 39 -12.51 3.28 7.23
N LEU A 40 -11.42 2.53 7.22
CA LEU A 40 -10.08 3.10 7.10
C LEU A 40 -9.89 3.81 5.73
N ASP A 41 -9.48 5.08 5.77
CA ASP A 41 -9.41 5.94 4.57
C ASP A 41 -7.98 6.39 4.24
N MET A 42 -7.34 7.04 5.21
CA MET A 42 -6.01 7.63 5.08
C MET A 42 -5.10 7.21 6.23
N ILE A 43 -3.80 7.14 5.95
CA ILE A 43 -2.77 7.02 6.97
C ILE A 43 -1.71 8.10 6.76
N THR A 44 -1.12 8.55 7.86
CA THR A 44 0.04 9.45 7.83
C THR A 44 1.30 8.66 8.15
N LEU A 45 2.27 8.71 7.24
CA LEU A 45 3.60 8.12 7.40
C LEU A 45 4.61 9.18 7.80
N ASP A 46 5.56 8.78 8.65
CA ASP A 46 6.70 9.57 9.10
C ASP A 46 7.98 8.73 8.96
N ASP A 47 8.95 9.22 8.19
CA ASP A 47 10.24 8.55 7.98
C ASP A 47 11.39 9.21 8.75
N GLY A 48 11.08 10.16 9.63
CA GLY A 48 12.02 10.99 10.37
C GLY A 48 12.49 12.23 9.61
N THR A 49 12.15 12.37 8.32
CA THR A 49 12.51 13.53 7.49
C THR A 49 11.34 14.49 7.27
N SER A 50 10.12 13.95 7.17
CA SER A 50 8.86 14.68 7.01
C SER A 50 7.68 13.71 7.17
N ASN A 51 6.46 14.19 6.96
CA ASN A 51 5.23 13.41 7.05
C ASN A 51 4.46 13.46 5.73
N ILE A 52 3.80 12.36 5.38
CA ILE A 52 2.97 12.28 4.17
C ILE A 52 1.69 11.50 4.42
N ARG A 53 0.59 12.03 3.88
CA ARG A 53 -0.71 11.36 3.89
C ARG A 53 -0.85 10.51 2.65
N VAL A 54 -1.23 9.25 2.84
CA VAL A 54 -1.49 8.30 1.76
C VAL A 54 -2.87 7.66 1.97
N SER A 55 -3.60 7.47 0.88
CA SER A 55 -4.91 6.81 0.87
C SER A 55 -4.71 5.30 0.81
N ILE A 56 -5.34 4.60 1.74
CA ILE A 56 -5.35 3.14 1.86
C ILE A 56 -6.72 2.55 1.48
N LYS A 57 -7.74 3.39 1.33
CA LYS A 57 -9.11 3.00 0.97
C LYS A 57 -9.19 2.09 -0.25
N ASP A 58 -8.52 2.47 -1.34
CA ASP A 58 -8.50 1.67 -2.56
C ASP A 58 -7.83 0.31 -2.34
N LYS A 59 -6.81 0.25 -1.48
CA LYS A 59 -6.10 -0.99 -1.16
C LYS A 59 -6.98 -2.00 -0.42
N LEU A 60 -7.89 -1.53 0.43
CA LEU A 60 -8.89 -2.38 1.09
C LEU A 60 -9.93 -2.92 0.11
N ASN A 61 -10.19 -2.18 -0.96
CA ASN A 61 -11.14 -2.56 -2.01
C ASN A 61 -10.56 -3.56 -3.03
N ASP A 62 -9.25 -3.79 -3.05
CA ASP A 62 -8.62 -4.85 -3.86
C ASP A 62 -9.23 -6.25 -3.57
N ALA A 63 -9.74 -6.44 -2.35
CA ALA A 63 -10.41 -7.68 -1.96
C ALA A 63 -11.82 -7.84 -2.54
N ASN A 64 -12.48 -6.75 -2.95
CA ASN A 64 -13.86 -6.78 -3.47
C ASN A 64 -13.95 -7.23 -4.94
N CYS A 65 -12.96 -7.97 -5.44
CA CYS A 65 -13.00 -8.56 -6.77
C CYS A 65 -14.05 -9.69 -6.81
N ASP A 66 -14.83 -9.75 -7.89
CA ASP A 66 -16.07 -10.55 -8.10
C ASP A 66 -16.00 -12.07 -7.80
N ASN A 67 -14.83 -12.59 -7.39
CA ASN A 67 -14.58 -14.00 -7.15
C ASN A 67 -13.99 -14.33 -5.75
N PHE A 68 -13.89 -13.35 -4.84
CA PHE A 68 -13.43 -13.66 -3.47
C PHE A 68 -14.56 -14.13 -2.57
N HIS A 69 -14.28 -15.17 -1.79
CA HIS A 69 -15.16 -15.58 -0.70
C HIS A 69 -15.14 -14.51 0.40
N GLU A 70 -16.29 -14.26 1.04
CA GLU A 70 -16.46 -13.21 2.05
C GLU A 70 -15.42 -13.31 3.19
N ASP A 71 -15.08 -14.54 3.61
CA ASP A 71 -14.08 -14.79 4.64
C ASP A 71 -12.67 -14.37 4.21
N THR A 72 -12.33 -14.51 2.92
CA THR A 72 -11.05 -14.05 2.38
C THR A 72 -10.99 -12.53 2.36
N VAL A 73 -12.11 -11.86 2.05
CA VAL A 73 -12.20 -10.40 2.09
C VAL A 73 -11.99 -9.90 3.53
N LYS A 74 -12.69 -10.48 4.50
CA LYS A 74 -12.53 -10.15 5.92
C LYS A 74 -11.09 -10.36 6.40
N THR A 75 -10.49 -11.49 6.03
CA THR A 75 -9.09 -11.80 6.40
C THR A 75 -8.12 -10.79 5.80
N TYR A 76 -8.26 -10.48 4.51
CA TYR A 76 -7.38 -9.52 3.83
C TYR A 76 -7.48 -8.12 4.43
N ARG A 77 -8.71 -7.63 4.68
CA ARG A 77 -8.93 -6.33 5.32
C ARG A 77 -8.32 -6.28 6.71
N GLY A 78 -8.57 -7.31 7.53
CA GLY A 78 -7.99 -7.40 8.88
C GLY A 78 -6.46 -7.39 8.88
N LEU A 79 -5.82 -8.03 7.89
CA LEU A 79 -4.35 -8.00 7.76
C LEU A 79 -3.82 -6.61 7.39
N ILE A 80 -4.50 -5.87 6.51
CA ILE A 80 -4.12 -4.49 6.19
C ILE A 80 -4.30 -3.60 7.42
N GLU A 81 -5.44 -3.71 8.09
CA GLU A 81 -5.74 -2.94 9.31
C GLU A 81 -4.71 -3.20 10.41
N GLU A 82 -4.25 -4.43 10.58
CA GLU A 82 -3.17 -4.79 11.51
C GLU A 82 -1.81 -4.20 11.09
N LEU A 83 -1.51 -4.16 9.78
CA LEU A 83 -0.28 -3.56 9.27
C LEU A 83 -0.23 -2.05 9.50
N VAL A 84 -1.34 -1.36 9.30
CA VAL A 84 -1.41 0.10 9.30
C VAL A 84 -1.78 0.72 10.65
N GLN A 85 -1.54 0.01 11.75
CA GLN A 85 -1.76 0.56 13.10
C GLN A 85 -0.71 1.62 13.46
N LYS A 86 -1.14 2.62 14.23
CA LYS A 86 -0.25 3.66 14.76
C LYS A 86 0.95 3.04 15.50
N GLY A 87 2.15 3.50 15.16
CA GLY A 87 3.42 3.02 15.70
C GLY A 87 4.07 1.89 14.91
N ARG A 88 3.39 1.30 13.92
CA ARG A 88 3.96 0.27 13.05
C ARG A 88 4.90 0.89 12.02
N LEU A 89 6.06 0.30 11.83
CA LEU A 89 6.99 0.65 10.76
C LEU A 89 6.61 -0.17 9.52
N ILE A 90 6.25 0.52 8.43
CA ILE A 90 5.78 -0.15 7.22
C ILE A 90 6.51 0.33 5.97
N SER A 91 6.40 -0.49 4.93
CA SER A 91 6.94 -0.26 3.61
C SER A 91 5.78 -0.16 2.63
N THR A 92 5.63 1.00 2.00
CA THR A 92 4.50 1.32 1.13
C THR A 92 4.94 1.73 -0.26
N VAL A 93 4.41 1.07 -1.28
CA VAL A 93 4.47 1.57 -2.66
C VAL A 93 3.18 2.32 -2.94
N CYS A 94 3.30 3.59 -3.31
CA CYS A 94 2.17 4.45 -3.58
C CYS A 94 2.26 5.01 -5.00
N GLN A 95 1.11 5.33 -5.59
CA GLN A 95 1.00 6.05 -6.86
C GLN A 95 0.31 7.38 -6.63
N LEU A 96 0.88 8.46 -7.14
CA LEU A 96 0.23 9.77 -7.13
C LEU A 96 -0.92 9.75 -8.13
N ASN A 97 -2.13 10.05 -7.68
CA ASN A 97 -3.32 10.10 -8.51
C ASN A 97 -4.19 11.29 -8.09
N LYS A 98 -4.33 12.29 -8.96
CA LYS A 98 -5.08 13.54 -8.73
C LYS A 98 -4.67 14.24 -7.44
N GLY A 99 -3.35 14.30 -7.18
CA GLY A 99 -2.79 14.94 -6.00
C GLY A 99 -2.89 14.12 -4.70
N VAL A 100 -3.33 12.86 -4.77
CA VAL A 100 -3.40 11.95 -3.61
C VAL A 100 -2.51 10.74 -3.86
N PHE A 101 -1.64 10.41 -2.90
CA PHE A 101 -0.88 9.16 -2.94
C PHE A 101 -1.77 7.99 -2.57
N LYS A 102 -2.00 7.08 -3.50
CA LYS A 102 -2.79 5.87 -3.31
C LYS A 102 -1.88 4.67 -3.10
N VAL A 103 -2.12 3.90 -2.06
CA VAL A 103 -1.32 2.72 -1.74
C VAL A 103 -1.60 1.60 -2.75
N LEU A 104 -0.57 1.17 -3.47
CA LEU A 104 -0.61 -0.01 -4.34
C LEU A 104 -0.16 -1.27 -3.58
N HIS A 105 0.79 -1.12 -2.66
CA HIS A 105 1.34 -2.21 -1.86
C HIS A 105 1.74 -1.71 -0.47
N VAL A 106 1.50 -2.53 0.54
CA VAL A 106 1.90 -2.31 1.93
C VAL A 106 2.46 -3.62 2.49
N SER A 107 3.54 -3.52 3.25
CA SER A 107 4.17 -4.64 3.96
C SER A 107 4.76 -4.18 5.29
N ASP A 108 4.90 -5.12 6.22
CA ASP A 108 5.68 -4.90 7.44
C ASP A 108 7.14 -4.68 7.07
N SER A 109 7.76 -3.67 7.67
CA SER A 109 9.19 -3.40 7.53
C SER A 109 10.03 -4.07 8.61
N ILE A 110 9.39 -4.57 9.66
CA ILE A 110 10.02 -5.34 10.74
C ILE A 110 10.09 -6.80 10.28
N ASN A 111 11.04 -7.09 9.40
CA ASN A 111 11.86 -8.31 9.45
C ASN A 111 12.72 -8.41 8.19
N GLY A 112 14.03 -8.24 8.36
CA GLY A 112 15.05 -8.82 7.46
C GLY A 112 15.12 -10.34 7.55
N ASN A 113 13.99 -11.01 7.82
CA ASN A 113 13.85 -12.46 7.87
C ASN A 113 12.58 -12.80 7.10
N GLY A 114 12.74 -13.54 5.99
CA GLY A 114 11.64 -13.87 5.10
C GLY A 114 10.52 -14.62 5.81
N ASP A 115 9.43 -13.93 6.14
CA ASP A 115 8.21 -14.56 6.61
C ASP A 115 7.19 -14.66 5.47
N SER A 116 7.25 -15.83 4.85
CA SER A 116 6.29 -16.56 4.00
C SER A 116 4.78 -16.32 4.21
N LYS A 117 4.35 -15.57 5.22
CA LYS A 117 2.94 -15.31 5.52
C LYS A 117 2.33 -14.14 4.75
N ASN A 118 3.12 -13.27 4.13
CA ASN A 118 2.60 -12.22 3.23
C ASN A 118 2.98 -12.45 1.76
N GLU A 119 3.83 -13.45 1.48
CA GLU A 119 4.18 -13.84 0.12
C GLU A 119 2.98 -14.38 -0.66
N TRP A 120 2.00 -15.01 0.00
CA TRP A 120 0.78 -15.45 -0.70
C TRP A 120 -0.03 -14.26 -1.24
N ILE A 121 -0.11 -13.14 -0.52
CA ILE A 121 -0.78 -11.92 -0.99
C ILE A 121 -0.06 -11.40 -2.24
N ASN A 122 1.26 -11.36 -2.20
CA ASN A 122 2.09 -10.95 -3.34
C ASN A 122 1.97 -11.92 -4.53
N ASN A 123 1.89 -13.22 -4.28
CA ASN A 123 1.72 -14.24 -5.31
C ASN A 123 0.31 -14.20 -5.93
N SER A 124 -0.73 -13.96 -5.14
CA SER A 124 -2.10 -13.77 -5.63
C SER A 124 -2.24 -12.52 -6.50
N ILE A 125 -1.52 -11.44 -6.19
CA ILE A 125 -1.50 -10.23 -7.01
C ILE A 125 -0.66 -10.45 -8.28
N ARG A 126 0.53 -11.07 -8.18
CA ARG A 126 1.42 -11.34 -9.33
C ARG A 126 0.81 -12.30 -10.35
N SER A 127 0.10 -13.34 -9.90
CA SER A 127 -0.58 -14.30 -10.78
C SER A 127 -1.66 -13.66 -11.66
N ARG A 128 -2.17 -12.48 -11.30
CA ARG A 128 -3.20 -11.76 -12.06
C ARG A 128 -2.62 -10.83 -13.13
N GLY A 129 -1.35 -10.45 -13.02
CA GLY A 129 -0.66 -9.65 -14.05
C GLY A 129 -0.05 -10.46 -15.19
N SER A 130 -0.06 -11.79 -15.09
CA SER A 130 0.53 -12.72 -16.07
C SER A 130 -0.51 -13.57 -16.81
N GLN A 131 -1.77 -13.15 -16.81
CA GLN A 131 -2.86 -13.87 -17.50
C GLN A 131 -3.32 -13.18 -18.80
N GLU A 132 -2.54 -12.23 -19.30
CA GLU A 132 -2.63 -11.71 -20.66
C GLU A 132 -1.30 -12.01 -21.37
N ASP A 133 -1.24 -13.17 -22.04
CA ASP A 133 -0.42 -13.50 -23.23
C ASP A 133 -0.19 -15.01 -23.38
N ASP A 134 -1.25 -15.83 -23.29
CA ASP A 134 -1.24 -17.17 -23.90
C ASP A 134 -2.52 -17.33 -24.73
N SER A 135 -2.52 -16.64 -25.88
CA SER A 135 -3.47 -16.87 -26.98
C SER A 135 -2.77 -16.53 -28.29
N SER A 136 -1.96 -17.48 -28.76
CA SER A 136 -1.51 -17.58 -30.15
C SER A 136 -1.41 -19.05 -30.54
#